data_AF-A0A7C2B5J9-F1
#
_entry.id   AF-A0A7C2B5J9-F1
#
_cell.length_a   1.000
_cell.length_b   1.000
_cell.length_c   1.000
_cell.angle_alpha   90.00
_cell.angle_beta   90.00
_cell.angle_gamma   90.00
#
_symmetry.space_group_name_H-M   'P 1'
#
loop_
_entity.id
_entity.type
_entity.pdbx_description
1 polymer ?
#
loop_
_entity_poly.entity_id
_entity_poly.type
_entity_poly.pdbx_seq_one_letter_code
_entity_poly.pdbx_strand_id
1 'polypeptide(L)'
;MGSRSCRFYRPLLSAYLDGELSDEERQRLFAHLAICVDCQRRLQEYQSLRERLRRLPPTPPPPRQLQRELWQRLAETEREQRRSHRFRMAVTATALSVVIVLALVLSASIGLQRSQPPRILESRPAAGTTQLWPIYQPIEIVFSKPMNEESVLQNLRISPPGERERLPISWEGTKLIIGADSERRVALLPDTVYQIAILPDAEDRWGHRLGLTYTLTFHTSSAIVHTTETPGLTPVAPEPGPSPTPIAPAVAESSPTPQTASTPVPSESSPTPAPSSNSSQPSVSPPPALQPAPTVVPVASPTPTPLPTPTPVPPTPAPEPTPTPAPSPTPATPEPIPVTGAFGRIYWADQAVQQKLGAPVSPAFVVNAAELAFQRGLMVERFDTLTVYVLEATGTWKSVPEPAPVDPPLEFRSVEPNLWLPGGTFGQVWEALTLANSLGYATESEIHVMATGARIQNFEHGTMIQSDRGFVYVLFDDGTWSQFPVTS
;
A
#
# COMPACT_ATOMS: atom_id res chain seq x y z
N MET A 1 59.10 31.87 7.89
CA MET A 1 58.55 30.53 8.21
C MET A 1 59.52 29.87 9.18
N GLY A 2 59.17 29.29 10.33
CA GLY A 2 57.85 29.14 10.97
C GLY A 2 57.95 28.06 12.06
N SER A 3 58.52 28.38 13.23
CA SER A 3 59.14 27.44 14.19
C SER A 3 58.28 26.26 14.69
N ARG A 4 56.96 26.27 14.47
CA ARG A 4 56.07 25.12 14.73
C ARG A 4 56.29 23.96 13.74
N SER A 5 56.58 24.22 12.45
CA SER A 5 56.81 23.15 11.46
C SER A 5 58.11 22.38 11.73
N CYS A 6 59.19 23.07 12.06
CA CYS A 6 60.49 22.47 12.39
C CYS A 6 60.43 21.53 13.61
N ARG A 7 59.42 21.67 14.49
CA ARG A 7 59.17 20.72 15.60
C ARG A 7 58.60 19.39 15.10
N PHE A 8 57.69 19.42 14.12
CA PHE A 8 57.08 18.23 13.54
C PHE A 8 58.11 17.34 12.81
N TYR A 9 59.04 17.95 12.07
CA TYR A 9 60.08 17.19 11.35
C TYR A 9 61.24 16.70 12.24
N ARG A 10 61.32 17.10 13.52
CA ARG A 10 62.45 16.74 14.40
C ARG A 10 62.58 15.23 14.66
N PRO A 11 61.53 14.44 14.92
CA PRO A 11 61.63 12.99 15.09
C PRO A 11 62.02 12.29 13.79
N LEU A 12 61.45 12.75 12.66
CA LEU A 12 61.74 12.20 11.32
C LEU A 12 63.22 12.31 10.95
N LEU A 13 63.96 13.30 11.49
CA LEU A 13 65.42 13.40 11.31
C LEU A 13 66.21 12.26 11.98
N SER A 14 65.71 11.63 13.05
CA SER A 14 66.35 10.43 13.63
C SER A 14 65.97 9.20 12.82
N ALA A 15 64.67 8.95 12.65
CA ALA A 15 64.15 7.81 11.89
C ALA A 15 64.73 7.74 10.47
N TYR A 16 65.04 8.88 9.83
CA TYR A 16 65.74 8.93 8.55
C TYR A 16 67.16 8.33 8.62
N LEU A 17 67.91 8.62 9.68
CA LEU A 17 69.25 8.07 9.88
C LEU A 17 69.17 6.60 10.29
N ASP A 18 68.23 6.26 11.16
CA ASP A 18 68.06 4.90 11.69
C ASP A 18 67.48 3.93 10.63
N GLY A 19 66.82 4.48 9.59
CA GLY A 19 66.38 3.77 8.38
C GLY A 19 64.88 3.45 8.36
N GLU A 20 64.13 3.91 9.35
CA GLU A 20 62.77 3.48 9.66
C GLU A 20 61.66 4.31 8.96
N LEU A 21 62.01 5.35 8.19
CA LEU A 21 61.02 6.14 7.45
C LEU A 21 60.43 5.38 6.24
N SER A 22 59.12 5.48 6.09
CA SER A 22 58.42 5.18 4.84
C SER A 22 58.81 6.16 3.72
N ASP A 23 58.59 5.77 2.47
CA ASP A 23 58.91 6.63 1.32
C ASP A 23 58.10 7.93 1.28
N GLU A 24 56.85 7.91 1.77
CA GLU A 24 56.04 9.13 1.89
C GLU A 24 56.62 10.12 2.90
N GLU A 25 57.02 9.63 4.09
CA GLU A 25 57.64 10.47 5.12
C GLU A 25 59.00 10.99 4.69
N ARG A 26 59.78 10.14 4.01
CA ARG A 26 61.05 10.50 3.38
C ARG A 26 60.86 11.62 2.34
N GLN A 27 59.84 11.53 1.48
CA GLN A 27 59.52 12.57 0.50
C GLN A 27 59.06 13.88 1.16
N ARG A 28 58.18 13.80 2.17
CA ARG A 28 57.74 14.97 2.97
C ARG A 28 58.92 15.64 3.70
N LEU A 29 59.82 14.85 4.28
CA LEU A 29 61.02 15.35 4.96
C LEU A 29 61.98 16.04 3.98
N PHE A 30 62.24 15.46 2.80
CA PHE A 30 63.10 16.09 1.80
C PHE A 30 62.50 17.40 1.25
N ALA A 31 61.18 17.45 1.02
CA ALA A 31 60.49 18.69 0.64
C ALA A 31 60.65 19.81 1.68
N HIS A 32 60.63 19.47 2.98
CA HIS A 32 60.92 20.44 4.05
C HIS A 32 62.41 20.82 4.12
N LEU A 33 63.31 19.85 3.97
CA LEU A 33 64.77 20.08 3.98
C LEU A 33 65.24 20.95 2.81
N ALA A 34 64.57 20.91 1.66
CA ALA A 34 64.87 21.79 0.52
C ALA A 34 64.67 23.30 0.84
N ILE A 35 63.89 23.63 1.88
CA ILE A 35 63.47 25.00 2.20
C ILE A 35 63.98 25.47 3.58
N CYS A 36 64.22 24.56 4.54
CA CYS A 36 64.54 24.91 5.93
C CYS A 36 66.00 24.65 6.33
N VAL A 37 66.82 25.72 6.32
CA VAL A 37 68.24 25.71 6.70
C VAL A 37 68.50 25.19 8.13
N ASP A 38 67.63 25.50 9.10
CA ASP A 38 67.81 25.02 10.48
C ASP A 38 67.64 23.49 10.60
N CYS A 39 66.75 22.90 9.79
CA CYS A 39 66.58 21.45 9.72
C CYS A 39 67.73 20.78 8.96
N GLN A 40 68.29 21.42 7.92
CA GLN A 40 69.53 20.98 7.27
C GLN A 40 70.70 20.93 8.28
N ARG A 41 70.91 22.02 9.04
CA ARG A 41 71.98 22.10 10.06
C ARG A 41 71.84 20.99 11.11
N ARG A 42 70.62 20.75 11.61
CA ARG A 42 70.37 19.68 12.59
C ARG A 42 70.60 18.27 12.02
N LEU A 43 70.32 18.05 10.74
CA LEU A 43 70.64 16.77 10.10
C LEU A 43 72.15 16.55 10.04
N GLN A 44 72.93 17.59 9.70
CA GLN A 44 74.40 17.54 9.71
C GLN A 44 74.95 17.33 11.13
N GLU A 45 74.39 17.97 12.16
CA GLU A 45 74.72 17.72 13.57
C GLU A 45 74.57 16.23 13.92
N TYR A 46 73.40 15.62 13.64
CA TYR A 46 73.13 14.21 13.92
C TYR A 46 74.01 13.25 13.10
N GLN A 47 74.27 13.56 11.83
CA GLN A 47 75.21 12.79 10.99
C GLN A 47 76.64 12.82 11.56
N SER A 48 77.12 14.00 11.97
CA SER A 48 78.45 14.15 12.57
C SER A 48 78.58 13.42 13.91
N LEU A 49 77.52 13.41 14.73
CA LEU A 49 77.48 12.66 15.98
C LEU A 49 77.54 11.15 15.73
N ARG A 50 76.74 10.64 14.78
CA ARG A 50 76.72 9.22 14.39
C ARG A 50 78.09 8.75 13.89
N GLU A 51 78.76 9.58 13.10
CA GLU A 51 80.11 9.28 12.58
C GLU A 51 81.17 9.28 13.70
N ARG A 52 81.06 10.17 14.71
CA ARG A 52 81.93 10.15 15.89
C ARG A 52 81.67 8.91 16.76
N LEU A 53 80.42 8.49 16.92
CA LEU A 53 80.06 7.26 17.64
C LEU A 53 80.57 6.00 16.92
N ARG A 54 80.51 5.95 15.59
CA ARG A 54 81.07 4.86 14.77
C ARG A 54 82.59 4.69 14.89
N ARG A 55 83.31 5.72 15.35
CA ARG A 55 84.77 5.72 15.56
C ARG A 55 85.17 5.36 16.99
N LEU A 56 84.21 5.09 17.88
CA LEU A 56 84.52 4.48 19.17
C LEU A 56 85.03 3.04 18.97
N PRO A 57 85.98 2.57 19.78
CA PRO A 57 86.41 1.17 19.71
C PRO A 57 85.22 0.25 19.98
N PRO A 58 85.08 -0.87 19.24
CA PRO A 58 83.99 -1.81 19.47
C PRO A 58 84.06 -2.36 20.89
N THR A 59 82.94 -2.34 21.61
CA THR A 59 82.85 -2.96 22.93
C THR A 59 83.11 -4.47 22.80
N PRO A 60 83.86 -5.08 23.74
CA PRO A 60 84.09 -6.51 23.70
C PRO A 60 82.74 -7.25 23.81
N PRO A 61 82.51 -8.31 23.03
CA PRO A 61 81.24 -9.03 23.06
C PRO A 61 81.00 -9.60 24.47
N PRO A 62 79.76 -9.49 25.00
CA PRO A 62 79.46 -9.93 26.36
C PRO A 62 79.75 -11.43 26.54
N PRO A 63 80.12 -11.88 27.75
CA PRO A 63 80.53 -13.26 27.99
C PRO A 63 79.52 -14.30 27.46
N ARG A 64 80.02 -15.37 26.85
CA ARG A 64 79.20 -16.46 26.27
C ARG A 64 78.31 -17.19 27.30
N GLN A 65 78.46 -16.94 28.60
CA GLN A 65 77.50 -17.35 29.63
C GLN A 65 76.31 -16.38 29.68
N LEU A 66 76.55 -15.08 29.88
CA LEU A 66 75.52 -14.04 29.90
C LEU A 66 74.64 -14.05 28.64
N GLN A 67 75.26 -14.23 27.46
CA GLN A 67 74.51 -14.37 26.21
C GLN A 67 73.57 -15.60 26.24
N ARG A 68 74.04 -16.76 26.70
CA ARG A 68 73.20 -17.97 26.79
C ARG A 68 72.08 -17.81 27.81
N GLU A 69 72.37 -17.24 28.98
CA GLU A 69 71.38 -17.00 30.03
C GLU A 69 70.27 -16.04 29.58
N LEU A 70 70.63 -14.96 28.86
CA LEU A 70 69.67 -14.05 28.24
C LEU A 70 68.84 -14.73 27.14
N TRP A 71 69.47 -15.48 26.23
CA TRP A 71 68.75 -16.23 25.18
C TRP A 71 67.85 -17.33 25.76
N GLN A 72 68.23 -17.97 26.86
CA GLN A 72 67.39 -18.94 27.57
C GLN A 72 66.17 -18.25 28.20
N ARG A 73 66.34 -17.18 28.96
CA ARG A 73 65.22 -16.41 29.54
C ARG A 73 64.27 -15.81 28.48
N LEU A 74 64.81 -15.36 27.35
CA LEU A 74 63.99 -14.89 26.22
C LEU A 74 63.23 -16.04 25.56
N ALA A 75 63.88 -17.20 25.33
CA ALA A 75 63.19 -18.38 24.81
C ALA A 75 62.13 -18.94 25.77
N GLU A 76 62.32 -18.80 27.08
CA GLU A 76 61.37 -19.21 28.11
C GLU A 76 60.16 -18.27 28.16
N THR A 77 60.37 -16.95 28.22
CA THR A 77 59.25 -15.98 28.19
C THR A 77 58.47 -16.03 26.86
N GLU A 78 59.14 -16.24 25.72
CA GLU A 78 58.46 -16.52 24.45
C GLU A 78 57.61 -17.80 24.49
N ARG A 79 58.10 -18.88 25.10
CA ARG A 79 57.35 -20.14 25.21
C ARG A 79 56.12 -19.99 26.09
N GLU A 80 56.21 -19.27 27.20
CA GLU A 80 55.08 -18.99 28.08
C GLU A 80 54.05 -18.08 27.40
N GLN A 81 54.48 -17.00 26.74
CA GLN A 81 53.58 -16.14 25.96
C GLN A 81 52.88 -16.90 24.83
N ARG A 82 53.62 -17.69 24.03
CA ARG A 82 53.04 -18.52 22.95
C ARG A 82 52.06 -19.58 23.49
N ARG A 83 52.28 -20.12 24.70
CA ARG A 83 51.38 -21.08 25.36
C ARG A 83 50.10 -20.41 25.87
N SER A 84 50.24 -19.26 26.53
CA SER A 84 49.12 -18.40 26.96
C SER A 84 48.25 -17.95 25.78
N HIS A 85 48.87 -17.47 24.71
CA HIS A 85 48.18 -16.97 23.52
C HIS A 85 47.40 -18.07 22.78
N ARG A 86 47.91 -19.30 22.74
CA ARG A 86 47.18 -20.46 22.19
C ARG A 86 45.98 -20.86 23.04
N PHE A 87 46.12 -20.85 24.37
CA PHE A 87 45.00 -21.20 25.26
C PHE A 87 43.88 -20.16 25.21
N ARG A 88 44.22 -18.86 25.18
CA ARG A 88 43.23 -17.77 25.06
C ARG A 88 42.48 -17.80 23.73
N MET A 89 43.16 -18.14 22.62
CA MET A 89 42.52 -18.27 21.29
C MET A 89 41.60 -19.51 21.18
N ALA A 90 41.86 -20.58 21.93
CA ALA A 90 40.99 -21.77 21.93
C ALA A 90 39.65 -21.49 22.63
N VAL A 91 39.66 -20.74 23.74
CA VAL A 91 38.45 -20.38 24.50
C VAL A 91 37.60 -19.32 23.79
N THR A 92 38.23 -18.38 23.06
CA THR A 92 37.47 -17.43 22.23
C THR A 92 36.85 -18.08 21.00
N ALA A 93 37.50 -19.08 20.38
CA ALA A 93 36.97 -19.76 19.19
C ALA A 93 35.65 -20.51 19.44
N THR A 94 35.51 -21.20 20.58
CA THR A 94 34.24 -21.88 20.95
C THR A 94 33.15 -20.89 21.31
N ALA A 95 33.46 -19.86 22.10
CA ALA A 95 32.49 -18.82 22.44
C ALA A 95 32.00 -18.06 21.19
N LEU A 96 32.91 -17.67 20.30
CA LEU A 96 32.57 -16.95 19.07
C LEU A 96 31.79 -17.84 18.08
N SER A 97 32.13 -19.13 17.96
CA SER A 97 31.34 -20.04 17.10
C SER A 97 29.94 -20.31 17.66
N VAL A 98 29.75 -20.41 18.98
CA VAL A 98 28.42 -20.49 19.59
C VAL A 98 27.62 -19.20 19.33
N VAL A 99 28.24 -18.02 19.46
CA VAL A 99 27.58 -16.73 19.16
C VAL A 99 27.27 -16.58 17.67
N ILE A 100 28.15 -17.01 16.77
CA ILE A 100 27.92 -16.99 15.31
C ILE A 100 26.80 -17.97 14.93
N VAL A 101 26.77 -19.19 15.50
CA VAL A 101 25.69 -20.14 15.27
C VAL A 101 24.37 -19.60 15.83
N LEU A 102 24.35 -19.00 17.03
CA LEU A 102 23.17 -18.31 17.56
C LEU A 102 22.72 -17.17 16.64
N ALA A 103 23.63 -16.33 16.16
CA ALA A 103 23.32 -15.22 15.26
C ALA A 103 22.84 -15.70 13.88
N LEU A 104 23.39 -16.79 13.35
CA LEU A 104 22.94 -17.42 12.11
C LEU A 104 21.57 -18.10 12.28
N VAL A 105 21.32 -18.77 13.41
CA VAL A 105 20.00 -19.34 13.75
C VAL A 105 18.97 -18.24 13.96
N LEU A 106 19.32 -17.12 14.62
CA LEU A 106 18.44 -15.96 14.75
C LEU A 106 18.15 -15.34 13.37
N SER A 107 19.18 -15.15 12.54
CA SER A 107 19.05 -14.56 11.20
C SER A 107 18.25 -15.46 10.26
N ALA A 108 18.43 -16.78 10.33
CA ALA A 108 17.67 -17.75 9.57
C ALA A 108 16.22 -17.85 10.07
N SER A 109 15.99 -17.80 11.38
CA SER A 109 14.64 -17.75 11.97
C SER A 109 13.89 -16.49 11.55
N ILE A 110 14.52 -15.31 11.67
CA ILE A 110 13.98 -14.03 11.19
C ILE A 110 13.75 -14.05 9.67
N GLY A 111 14.64 -14.69 8.90
CA GLY A 111 14.47 -14.89 7.46
C GLY A 111 13.26 -15.77 7.13
N LEU A 112 13.10 -16.90 7.82
CA LEU A 112 11.97 -17.83 7.66
C LEU A 112 10.64 -17.20 8.08
N GLN A 113 10.62 -16.42 9.16
CA GLN A 113 9.44 -15.64 9.59
C GLN A 113 9.06 -14.53 8.58
N ARG A 114 10.05 -13.97 7.86
CA ARG A 114 9.78 -13.06 6.74
C ARG A 114 9.22 -13.80 5.53
N SER A 115 9.79 -14.94 5.14
CA SER A 115 9.43 -15.65 3.90
C SER A 115 8.15 -16.51 3.96
N GLN A 116 7.59 -16.80 5.13
CA GLN A 116 6.26 -17.41 5.24
C GLN A 116 5.18 -16.38 4.87
N PRO A 117 4.11 -16.75 4.13
CA PRO A 117 3.01 -15.81 3.87
C PRO A 117 2.31 -15.41 5.18
N PRO A 118 1.77 -14.18 5.28
CA PRO A 118 0.89 -13.80 6.38
C PRO A 118 -0.32 -14.74 6.48
N ARG A 119 -0.85 -14.88 7.69
CA ARG A 119 -2.07 -15.62 7.99
C ARG A 119 -2.83 -14.88 9.09
N ILE A 120 -4.12 -15.11 9.18
CA ILE A 120 -4.92 -14.69 10.35
C ILE A 120 -4.90 -15.85 11.35
N LEU A 121 -4.69 -15.52 12.63
CA LEU A 121 -4.59 -16.45 13.75
C LEU A 121 -5.89 -16.52 14.54
N GLU A 122 -6.43 -15.36 14.89
CA GLU A 122 -7.62 -15.21 15.73
C GLU A 122 -8.47 -14.03 15.23
N SER A 123 -9.76 -14.06 15.59
CA SER A 123 -10.70 -12.98 15.37
C SER A 123 -11.68 -12.84 16.55
N ARG A 124 -12.20 -11.62 16.72
CA ARG A 124 -13.24 -11.27 17.68
C ARG A 124 -14.28 -10.39 16.97
N PRO A 125 -15.52 -10.86 16.76
CA PRO A 125 -16.03 -12.20 17.11
C PRO A 125 -15.24 -13.33 16.44
N ALA A 126 -15.25 -14.50 17.08
CA ALA A 126 -14.61 -15.69 16.53
C ALA A 126 -15.38 -16.18 15.28
N ALA A 127 -14.66 -16.52 14.22
CA ALA A 127 -15.25 -16.99 12.97
C ALA A 127 -16.16 -18.22 13.18
N GLY A 128 -17.39 -18.14 12.67
CA GLY A 128 -18.41 -19.19 12.82
C GLY A 128 -19.16 -19.19 14.15
N THR A 129 -19.02 -18.15 14.99
CA THR A 129 -19.85 -18.01 16.19
C THR A 129 -21.31 -17.71 15.85
N THR A 130 -22.23 -18.34 16.59
CA THR A 130 -23.68 -18.03 16.58
C THR A 130 -24.08 -17.08 17.72
N GLN A 131 -23.13 -16.65 18.55
CA GLN A 131 -23.39 -15.69 19.63
C GLN A 131 -23.44 -14.26 19.09
N LEU A 132 -24.49 -13.51 19.46
CA LEU A 132 -24.63 -12.09 19.12
C LEU A 132 -23.46 -11.26 19.65
N TRP A 133 -22.85 -10.47 18.77
CA TRP A 133 -21.72 -9.60 19.11
C TRP A 133 -22.20 -8.25 19.69
N PRO A 134 -21.69 -7.80 20.85
CA PRO A 134 -22.15 -6.54 21.43
C PRO A 134 -21.80 -5.33 20.57
N ILE A 135 -22.77 -4.48 20.25
CA ILE A 135 -22.60 -3.31 19.36
C ILE A 135 -21.50 -2.33 19.79
N TYR A 136 -21.12 -2.31 21.07
CA TYR A 136 -20.07 -1.44 21.62
C TYR A 136 -18.67 -2.07 21.62
N GLN A 137 -18.52 -3.33 21.18
CA GLN A 137 -17.23 -4.00 21.08
C GLN A 137 -16.66 -3.88 19.65
N PRO A 138 -15.42 -3.38 19.48
CA PRO A 138 -14.78 -3.34 18.17
C PRO A 138 -14.49 -4.76 17.69
N ILE A 139 -14.35 -4.90 16.37
CA ILE A 139 -13.91 -6.14 15.73
C ILE A 139 -12.38 -6.19 15.82
N GLU A 140 -11.81 -7.27 16.35
CA GLU A 140 -10.36 -7.52 16.37
C GLU A 140 -10.00 -8.64 15.37
N ILE A 141 -8.97 -8.46 14.54
CA ILE A 141 -8.42 -9.49 13.66
C ILE A 141 -6.91 -9.56 13.87
N VAL A 142 -6.39 -10.71 14.31
CA VAL A 142 -4.98 -10.90 14.67
C VAL A 142 -4.24 -11.61 13.55
N PHE A 143 -3.26 -10.95 12.94
CA PHE A 143 -2.36 -11.52 11.94
C PHE A 143 -1.13 -12.18 12.59
N SER A 144 -0.56 -13.17 11.90
CA SER A 144 0.65 -13.90 12.30
C SER A 144 1.94 -13.08 12.25
N LYS A 145 1.88 -11.88 11.66
CA LYS A 145 2.98 -10.94 11.46
C LYS A 145 2.43 -9.52 11.21
N PRO A 146 3.24 -8.46 11.31
CA PRO A 146 2.79 -7.11 10.96
C PRO A 146 2.49 -7.00 9.45
N MET A 147 1.29 -6.50 9.13
CA MET A 147 0.82 -6.31 7.75
C MET A 147 1.29 -4.97 7.16
N ASN A 148 1.09 -4.77 5.85
CA ASN A 148 1.06 -3.43 5.28
C ASN A 148 -0.36 -2.86 5.46
N GLU A 149 -0.50 -1.89 6.36
CA GLU A 149 -1.79 -1.32 6.75
C GLU A 149 -2.59 -0.77 5.56
N GLU A 150 -1.93 -0.07 4.63
CA GLU A 150 -2.56 0.48 3.44
C GLU A 150 -3.01 -0.62 2.46
N SER A 151 -2.18 -1.66 2.25
CA SER A 151 -2.54 -2.81 1.42
C SER A 151 -3.74 -3.56 2.00
N VAL A 152 -3.78 -3.77 3.32
CA VAL A 152 -4.95 -4.38 3.97
C VAL A 152 -6.17 -3.47 3.84
N LEU A 153 -6.05 -2.16 4.03
CA LEU A 153 -7.17 -1.21 3.83
C LEU A 153 -7.69 -1.21 2.39
N GLN A 154 -6.83 -1.31 1.37
CA GLN A 154 -7.26 -1.46 -0.03
C GLN A 154 -7.99 -2.80 -0.28
N ASN A 155 -7.59 -3.86 0.43
CA ASN A 155 -8.14 -5.22 0.31
C ASN A 155 -9.25 -5.56 1.32
N LEU A 156 -9.59 -4.67 2.25
CA LEU A 156 -10.62 -4.85 3.27
C LEU A 156 -12.01 -4.50 2.71
N ARG A 157 -12.99 -5.35 2.96
CA ARG A 157 -14.42 -5.11 2.72
C ARG A 157 -15.17 -5.30 4.02
N ILE A 158 -16.14 -4.42 4.26
CA ILE A 158 -17.02 -4.43 5.43
C ILE A 158 -18.44 -4.28 4.88
N SER A 159 -19.29 -5.26 5.16
CA SER A 159 -20.73 -5.18 4.98
C SER A 159 -21.39 -5.00 6.36
N PRO A 160 -22.42 -4.15 6.51
CA PRO A 160 -23.04 -3.30 5.47
C PRO A 160 -22.10 -2.24 4.87
N PRO A 161 -22.28 -1.83 3.60
CA PRO A 161 -21.46 -0.78 2.98
C PRO A 161 -21.69 0.57 3.66
N GLY A 162 -20.68 1.46 3.62
CA GLY A 162 -20.63 2.70 4.39
C GLY A 162 -20.08 2.54 5.81
N GLU A 163 -20.09 1.33 6.37
CA GLU A 163 -19.47 1.04 7.67
C GLU A 163 -17.95 1.21 7.66
N ARG A 164 -17.31 0.96 6.52
CA ARG A 164 -15.86 1.14 6.32
C ARG A 164 -15.43 2.60 6.49
N GLU A 165 -16.28 3.54 6.12
CA GLU A 165 -16.05 4.98 6.20
C GLU A 165 -16.48 5.54 7.57
N ARG A 166 -17.52 4.96 8.17
CA ARG A 166 -18.05 5.36 9.49
C ARG A 166 -17.19 4.87 10.65
N LEU A 167 -16.83 3.58 10.64
CA LEU A 167 -16.08 2.93 11.71
C LEU A 167 -14.60 3.33 11.66
N PRO A 168 -14.00 3.81 12.77
CA PRO A 168 -12.57 4.02 12.82
C PRO A 168 -11.82 2.69 12.71
N ILE A 169 -10.74 2.69 11.94
CA ILE A 169 -9.85 1.54 11.77
C ILE A 169 -8.49 1.91 12.36
N SER A 170 -7.96 1.07 13.24
CA SER A 170 -6.67 1.26 13.90
C SER A 170 -5.89 -0.05 14.03
N TRP A 171 -4.61 0.04 14.43
CA TRP A 171 -3.69 -1.09 14.47
C TRP A 171 -2.96 -1.18 15.81
N GLU A 172 -2.91 -2.39 16.37
CA GLU A 172 -2.14 -2.74 17.56
C GLU A 172 -1.10 -3.83 17.20
N GLY A 173 -0.01 -3.41 16.56
CA GLY A 173 1.16 -4.25 16.24
C GLY A 173 0.95 -5.27 15.11
N THR A 174 0.21 -6.35 15.39
CA THR A 174 -0.27 -7.33 14.39
C THR A 174 -1.78 -7.53 14.41
N LYS A 175 -2.49 -6.76 15.24
CA LYS A 175 -3.96 -6.75 15.32
C LYS A 175 -4.52 -5.56 14.54
N LEU A 176 -5.46 -5.84 13.65
CA LEU A 176 -6.38 -4.87 13.05
C LEU A 176 -7.59 -4.69 13.99
N ILE A 177 -7.98 -3.45 14.25
CA ILE A 177 -9.13 -3.08 15.08
C ILE A 177 -10.08 -2.25 14.22
N ILE A 178 -11.35 -2.64 14.16
CA ILE A 178 -12.41 -1.93 13.40
C ILE A 178 -13.52 -1.53 14.37
N GLY A 179 -13.92 -0.26 14.35
CA GLY A 179 -14.89 0.34 15.28
C GLY A 179 -14.26 1.07 16.47
N ALA A 180 -12.93 1.04 16.64
CA ALA A 180 -12.22 1.86 17.62
C ALA A 180 -10.87 2.37 17.11
N ASP A 181 -10.52 3.60 17.48
CA ASP A 181 -9.18 4.17 17.43
C ASP A 181 -8.79 4.73 18.84
N SER A 182 -7.73 5.55 18.91
CA SER A 182 -7.25 6.16 20.16
C SER A 182 -8.07 7.34 20.66
N GLU A 183 -8.93 7.92 19.83
CA GLU A 183 -9.71 9.15 20.10
C GLU A 183 -11.22 8.86 20.24
N ARG A 184 -11.74 7.90 19.47
CA ARG A 184 -13.15 7.54 19.41
C ARG A 184 -13.39 6.03 19.30
N ARG A 185 -14.52 5.61 19.85
CA ARG A 185 -15.15 4.30 19.58
C ARG A 185 -16.52 4.54 18.98
N VAL A 186 -16.84 3.83 17.90
CA VAL A 186 -18.10 3.97 17.18
C VAL A 186 -18.84 2.65 17.26
N ALA A 187 -20.08 2.68 17.74
CA ALA A 187 -20.89 1.48 17.86
C ALA A 187 -21.25 0.91 16.48
N LEU A 188 -21.21 -0.41 16.37
CA LEU A 188 -21.78 -1.17 15.25
C LEU A 188 -23.31 -0.96 15.22
N LEU A 189 -23.90 -1.14 14.04
CA LEU A 189 -25.35 -1.14 13.86
C LEU A 189 -25.97 -2.31 14.65
N PRO A 190 -27.10 -2.12 15.36
CA PRO A 190 -27.80 -3.19 16.08
C PRO A 190 -28.51 -4.13 15.11
N ASP A 191 -28.79 -5.37 15.56
CA ASP A 191 -29.60 -6.36 14.84
C ASP A 191 -29.13 -6.63 13.38
N THR A 192 -27.83 -6.46 13.13
CA THR A 192 -27.23 -6.38 11.80
C THR A 192 -26.28 -7.55 11.55
N VAL A 193 -26.34 -8.14 10.36
CA VAL A 193 -25.33 -9.09 9.89
C VAL A 193 -24.12 -8.32 9.38
N TYR A 194 -22.98 -8.48 10.04
CA TYR A 194 -21.70 -7.97 9.57
C TYR A 194 -20.94 -9.04 8.83
N GLN A 195 -20.36 -8.67 7.68
CA GLN A 195 -19.42 -9.51 6.95
C GLN A 195 -18.14 -8.72 6.69
N ILE A 196 -17.04 -9.18 7.29
CA ILE A 196 -15.71 -8.60 7.11
C ILE A 196 -14.91 -9.53 6.21
N ALA A 197 -14.46 -9.04 5.05
CA ALA A 197 -13.62 -9.81 4.14
C ALA A 197 -12.27 -9.13 3.93
N ILE A 198 -11.18 -9.92 3.92
CA ILE A 198 -9.84 -9.47 3.59
C ILE A 198 -9.39 -10.28 2.38
N LEU A 199 -9.23 -9.60 1.25
CA LEU A 199 -8.92 -10.20 -0.05
C LEU A 199 -7.49 -10.77 -0.09
N PRO A 200 -7.20 -11.79 -0.93
CA PRO A 200 -5.94 -12.53 -0.93
C PRO A 200 -4.71 -11.67 -1.27
N ASP A 201 -4.91 -10.56 -1.99
CA ASP A 201 -3.85 -9.60 -2.37
C ASP A 201 -3.50 -8.60 -1.25
N ALA A 202 -4.03 -8.78 -0.04
CA ALA A 202 -3.55 -8.09 1.16
C ALA A 202 -2.11 -8.54 1.49
N GLU A 203 -1.15 -7.62 1.46
CA GLU A 203 0.27 -7.91 1.62
C GLU A 203 0.81 -7.60 3.03
N ASP A 204 1.81 -8.37 3.47
CA ASP A 204 2.61 -8.03 4.63
C ASP A 204 3.60 -6.89 4.35
N ARG A 205 4.24 -6.35 5.40
CA ARG A 205 5.24 -5.28 5.26
C ARG A 205 6.54 -5.69 4.55
N TRP A 206 6.59 -6.88 3.94
CA TRP A 206 7.68 -7.42 3.14
C TRP A 206 7.20 -7.87 1.73
N GLY A 207 5.94 -7.61 1.36
CA GLY A 207 5.37 -7.92 0.04
C GLY A 207 4.81 -9.35 -0.13
N HIS A 208 4.61 -10.10 0.95
CA HIS A 208 4.00 -11.44 0.87
C HIS A 208 2.48 -11.34 1.04
N ARG A 209 1.73 -11.92 0.10
CA ARG A 209 0.26 -11.92 0.08
C ARG A 209 -0.35 -12.90 1.08
N LEU A 210 -1.55 -12.56 1.57
CA LEU A 210 -2.40 -13.45 2.37
C LEU A 210 -2.78 -14.72 1.61
N GLY A 211 -2.95 -14.62 0.29
CA GLY A 211 -3.06 -15.75 -0.65
C GLY A 211 -4.40 -16.50 -0.62
N LEU A 212 -5.24 -16.29 0.41
CA LEU A 212 -6.62 -16.74 0.50
C LEU A 212 -7.49 -15.59 1.00
N THR A 213 -8.73 -15.51 0.51
CA THR A 213 -9.74 -14.63 1.11
C THR A 213 -10.04 -15.10 2.53
N TYR A 214 -9.95 -14.20 3.50
CA TYR A 214 -10.50 -14.43 4.83
C TYR A 214 -11.87 -13.75 4.94
N THR A 215 -12.85 -14.45 5.51
CA THR A 215 -14.22 -13.94 5.70
C THR A 215 -14.67 -14.21 7.14
N LEU A 216 -15.19 -13.18 7.80
CA LEU A 216 -15.78 -13.22 9.14
C LEU A 216 -17.21 -12.71 9.05
N THR A 217 -18.19 -13.60 9.22
CA THR A 217 -19.61 -13.25 9.33
C THR A 217 -20.07 -13.37 10.77
N PHE A 218 -20.84 -12.40 11.26
CA PHE A 218 -21.45 -12.41 12.60
C PHE A 218 -22.70 -11.52 12.67
N HIS A 219 -23.52 -11.70 13.71
CA HIS A 219 -24.73 -10.91 13.96
C HIS A 219 -24.51 -10.02 15.19
N THR A 220 -24.96 -8.76 15.17
CA THR A 220 -24.87 -7.86 16.35
C THR A 220 -26.08 -7.97 17.28
N SER A 221 -25.87 -7.59 18.55
CA SER A 221 -26.92 -7.49 19.57
C SER A 221 -27.91 -6.35 19.30
N SER A 222 -29.18 -6.54 19.66
CA SER A 222 -30.16 -5.46 19.66
C SER A 222 -29.81 -4.35 20.66
N ALA A 223 -30.08 -3.09 20.30
CA ALA A 223 -29.80 -1.93 21.17
C ALA A 223 -30.56 -1.97 22.51
N ILE A 224 -31.68 -2.71 22.58
CA ILE A 224 -32.56 -2.81 23.77
C ILE A 224 -31.98 -3.76 24.84
N VAL A 225 -30.99 -4.59 24.52
CA VAL A 225 -30.44 -5.62 25.44
C VAL A 225 -29.64 -5.01 26.62
N HIS A 226 -29.35 -3.70 26.62
CA HIS A 226 -28.59 -3.02 27.67
C HIS A 226 -29.36 -1.89 28.38
N THR A 227 -30.60 -2.16 28.78
CA THR A 227 -31.28 -1.39 29.84
C THR A 227 -31.53 -2.21 31.11
N THR A 228 -30.77 -3.30 31.32
CA THR A 228 -30.85 -4.14 32.53
C THR A 228 -29.48 -4.61 33.05
N GLU A 229 -28.44 -3.77 32.99
CA GLU A 229 -27.31 -3.92 33.91
C GLU A 229 -27.69 -3.29 35.25
N THR A 230 -28.39 -4.07 36.07
CA THR A 230 -28.77 -3.69 37.44
C THR A 230 -27.51 -3.42 38.27
N PRO A 231 -27.36 -2.23 38.89
CA PRO A 231 -26.25 -1.95 39.80
C PRO A 231 -26.16 -3.05 40.87
N GLY A 232 -24.95 -3.59 41.06
CA GLY A 232 -24.76 -4.89 41.72
C GLY A 232 -25.48 -5.05 43.05
N LEU A 233 -26.12 -6.20 43.24
CA LEU A 233 -26.75 -6.59 44.51
C LEU A 233 -25.70 -6.74 45.61
N THR A 234 -25.43 -5.64 46.31
CA THR A 234 -24.74 -5.66 47.61
C THR A 234 -25.48 -6.62 48.55
N PRO A 235 -24.78 -7.58 49.19
CA PRO A 235 -25.45 -8.51 50.11
C PRO A 235 -26.18 -7.78 51.24
N VAL A 236 -27.47 -8.07 51.40
CA VAL A 236 -28.30 -7.49 52.45
C VAL A 236 -27.82 -7.98 53.82
N ALA A 237 -27.30 -7.07 54.63
CA ALA A 237 -27.17 -7.27 56.07
C ALA A 237 -28.55 -7.07 56.74
N PRO A 238 -28.94 -7.90 57.72
CA PRO A 238 -30.28 -7.83 58.32
C PRO A 238 -30.42 -6.63 59.27
N GLU A 239 -31.47 -5.83 59.09
CA GLU A 239 -31.86 -4.76 60.01
C GLU A 239 -32.49 -5.31 61.32
N PRO A 240 -32.20 -4.66 62.46
CA PRO A 240 -33.10 -4.58 63.60
C PRO A 240 -33.84 -3.22 63.60
N GLY A 241 -35.15 -3.22 63.31
CA GLY A 241 -36.02 -2.06 63.56
C GLY A 241 -36.51 -1.99 65.02
N PRO A 242 -37.60 -1.25 65.34
CA PRO A 242 -38.36 -0.31 64.50
C PRO A 242 -38.70 1.03 65.23
N SER A 243 -39.72 1.76 64.73
CA SER A 243 -40.49 2.84 65.41
C SER A 243 -39.94 4.30 65.32
N PRO A 244 -40.77 5.36 65.46
CA PRO A 244 -41.89 5.67 64.55
C PRO A 244 -42.02 7.15 64.08
N THR A 245 -43.03 7.37 63.22
CA THR A 245 -43.70 8.61 62.73
C THR A 245 -44.21 9.60 63.81
N PRO A 246 -44.82 10.77 63.48
CA PRO A 246 -44.94 11.53 62.20
C PRO A 246 -44.68 13.07 62.35
N ILE A 247 -44.94 13.89 61.30
CA ILE A 247 -45.79 15.13 61.31
C ILE A 247 -45.78 15.85 59.93
N ALA A 248 -46.87 16.55 59.61
CA ALA A 248 -47.13 17.43 58.43
C ALA A 248 -47.95 18.66 58.92
N PRO A 249 -48.46 19.65 58.11
CA PRO A 249 -48.49 19.79 56.64
C PRO A 249 -48.30 21.25 56.07
N ALA A 250 -48.60 21.45 54.77
CA ALA A 250 -48.93 22.73 54.10
C ALA A 250 -47.79 23.79 54.00
N VAL A 251 -47.87 24.93 53.29
CA VAL A 251 -48.95 25.68 52.55
C VAL A 251 -48.43 26.10 51.14
N ALA A 252 -49.25 26.75 50.31
CA ALA A 252 -48.95 27.18 48.93
C ALA A 252 -48.62 28.70 48.78
N GLU A 253 -48.48 29.12 47.51
CA GLU A 253 -48.61 30.49 46.94
C GLU A 253 -47.41 31.48 46.81
N SER A 254 -47.26 31.97 45.56
CA SER A 254 -47.02 33.37 45.13
C SER A 254 -45.61 34.02 45.04
N SER A 255 -45.52 34.92 44.04
CA SER A 255 -44.40 35.75 43.55
C SER A 255 -44.21 37.06 44.37
N PRO A 256 -43.35 38.07 44.03
CA PRO A 256 -42.44 38.26 42.87
C PRO A 256 -41.03 38.89 43.19
N THR A 257 -40.33 39.42 42.17
CA THR A 257 -38.98 40.02 42.15
C THR A 257 -38.86 41.46 42.70
N PRO A 258 -37.63 41.91 43.05
CA PRO A 258 -36.92 43.02 42.34
C PRO A 258 -35.43 42.69 42.05
N GLN A 259 -34.75 43.17 41.00
CA GLN A 259 -34.26 44.54 40.69
C GLN A 259 -33.27 45.11 41.74
N THR A 260 -32.23 45.89 41.42
CA THR A 260 -31.77 46.61 40.19
C THR A 260 -30.20 46.63 40.20
N ALA A 261 -29.37 47.08 39.24
CA ALA A 261 -29.44 47.86 37.98
C ALA A 261 -28.28 47.38 37.03
N SER A 262 -27.71 48.06 36.01
CA SER A 262 -27.78 49.45 35.51
C SER A 262 -27.33 49.57 34.02
N THR A 263 -27.15 50.81 33.53
CA THR A 263 -26.84 51.23 32.13
C THR A 263 -25.97 52.53 32.14
N PRO A 264 -25.68 53.31 31.06
CA PRO A 264 -26.12 53.38 29.63
C PRO A 264 -24.97 53.21 28.57
N VAL A 265 -25.11 53.05 27.23
CA VAL A 265 -25.96 53.66 26.14
C VAL A 265 -25.49 55.09 25.75
N PRO A 266 -25.43 55.58 24.47
CA PRO A 266 -26.03 55.19 23.16
C PRO A 266 -25.03 54.60 22.12
N SER A 267 -25.37 54.08 20.91
CA SER A 267 -26.17 54.55 19.74
C SER A 267 -25.49 55.70 18.95
N GLU A 268 -25.53 55.82 17.60
CA GLU A 268 -26.61 55.51 16.64
C GLU A 268 -26.13 55.32 15.16
N SER A 269 -26.98 54.70 14.32
CA SER A 269 -27.26 54.96 12.88
C SER A 269 -26.22 54.76 11.73
N SER A 270 -26.76 54.27 10.59
CA SER A 270 -26.11 53.99 9.27
C SER A 270 -26.12 55.24 8.33
N PRO A 271 -25.58 55.26 7.07
CA PRO A 271 -25.86 54.31 5.96
C PRO A 271 -24.72 54.01 4.94
N THR A 272 -25.00 53.06 4.03
CA THR A 272 -24.21 52.70 2.83
C THR A 272 -24.27 53.82 1.76
N PRO A 273 -23.20 54.06 0.98
CA PRO A 273 -23.16 53.51 -0.39
C PRO A 273 -21.79 52.93 -0.81
N ALA A 274 -21.78 52.20 -1.92
CA ALA A 274 -20.59 51.72 -2.64
C ALA A 274 -20.36 52.57 -3.91
N PRO A 275 -19.40 52.26 -4.81
CA PRO A 275 -18.20 51.42 -4.69
C PRO A 275 -16.89 52.17 -5.06
N SER A 276 -15.73 51.65 -4.63
CA SER A 276 -14.43 52.07 -5.16
C SER A 276 -13.55 50.87 -5.47
N SER A 277 -13.32 50.60 -6.75
CA SER A 277 -12.32 49.66 -7.23
C SER A 277 -10.91 50.23 -7.03
N ASN A 278 -9.93 49.35 -6.79
CA ASN A 278 -8.52 49.71 -6.96
C ASN A 278 -7.74 48.52 -7.52
N SER A 279 -6.87 48.78 -8.50
CA SER A 279 -6.33 47.76 -9.40
C SER A 279 -4.88 47.38 -9.04
N SER A 280 -4.57 46.07 -9.06
CA SER A 280 -3.19 45.56 -9.01
C SER A 280 -3.08 44.21 -9.74
N GLN A 281 -3.30 44.21 -11.06
CA GLN A 281 -2.96 43.09 -11.94
C GLN A 281 -1.69 43.45 -12.74
N PRO A 282 -0.66 42.59 -12.81
CA PRO A 282 0.52 42.86 -13.64
C PRO A 282 0.16 42.84 -15.13
N SER A 283 0.61 43.85 -15.86
CA SER A 283 0.32 44.02 -17.28
C SER A 283 1.17 43.11 -18.16
N VAL A 284 0.54 42.43 -19.12
CA VAL A 284 1.20 41.76 -20.25
C VAL A 284 0.47 42.20 -21.53
N SER A 285 1.17 42.89 -22.41
CA SER A 285 0.58 43.51 -23.60
C SER A 285 0.13 42.48 -24.64
N PRO A 286 -1.01 42.71 -25.34
CA PRO A 286 -1.38 41.91 -26.50
C PRO A 286 -0.53 42.28 -27.73
N PRO A 287 -0.26 41.34 -28.66
CA PRO A 287 0.39 41.63 -29.93
C PRO A 287 -0.57 42.28 -30.94
N PRO A 288 -0.18 43.36 -31.64
CA PRO A 288 -0.93 43.90 -32.77
C PRO A 288 -0.71 43.06 -34.05
N ALA A 289 -1.67 43.09 -34.98
CA ALA A 289 -1.66 42.26 -36.18
C ALA A 289 -1.19 42.99 -37.46
N LEU A 290 -0.38 42.28 -38.25
CA LEU A 290 -0.23 42.32 -39.72
C LEU A 290 0.00 43.67 -40.45
N GLN A 291 1.14 43.77 -41.14
CA GLN A 291 1.22 44.20 -42.55
C GLN A 291 2.43 43.54 -43.26
N PRO A 292 2.48 43.45 -44.61
CA PRO A 292 3.25 42.42 -45.33
C PRO A 292 4.61 42.86 -45.92
N ALA A 293 5.47 41.87 -46.18
CA ALA A 293 6.77 41.97 -46.87
C ALA A 293 7.08 40.64 -47.62
N PRO A 294 8.01 40.61 -48.60
CA PRO A 294 7.56 40.44 -49.99
C PRO A 294 7.98 39.13 -50.70
N THR A 295 7.37 38.90 -51.87
CA THR A 295 7.68 37.82 -52.82
C THR A 295 9.16 37.82 -53.26
N VAL A 296 9.83 36.69 -53.11
CA VAL A 296 11.19 36.47 -53.64
C VAL A 296 11.09 35.77 -55.00
N VAL A 297 11.71 36.37 -56.02
CA VAL A 297 11.76 35.87 -57.40
C VAL A 297 13.07 35.09 -57.61
N PRO A 298 13.08 33.93 -58.30
CA PRO A 298 14.30 33.16 -58.54
C PRO A 298 15.29 33.89 -59.47
N VAL A 299 16.57 33.81 -59.14
CA VAL A 299 17.68 34.42 -59.91
C VAL A 299 18.17 33.45 -61.00
N ALA A 300 18.53 34.00 -62.16
CA ALA A 300 18.92 33.22 -63.34
C ALA A 300 20.32 32.58 -63.25
N SER A 301 20.52 31.48 -63.97
CA SER A 301 21.81 30.77 -64.12
C SER A 301 22.46 31.07 -65.48
N PRO A 302 23.77 31.37 -65.55
CA PRO A 302 24.49 31.66 -66.80
C PRO A 302 25.09 30.41 -67.47
N THR A 303 25.10 30.42 -68.81
CA THR A 303 25.54 29.35 -69.72
C THR A 303 27.06 29.25 -69.92
N PRO A 304 27.59 28.02 -70.12
CA PRO A 304 28.78 27.81 -70.96
C PRO A 304 28.56 26.86 -72.17
N THR A 305 29.03 27.35 -73.33
CA THR A 305 29.60 26.75 -74.57
C THR A 305 29.65 25.20 -74.79
N PRO A 306 29.52 24.67 -76.04
CA PRO A 306 29.08 23.28 -76.31
C PRO A 306 30.14 22.30 -76.89
N LEU A 307 29.66 21.16 -77.46
CA LEU A 307 30.35 20.10 -78.26
C LEU A 307 30.91 18.92 -77.39
N PRO A 308 30.97 17.64 -77.85
CA PRO A 308 30.70 17.07 -79.18
C PRO A 308 29.56 16.03 -79.28
N THR A 309 29.25 15.63 -80.53
CA THR A 309 28.32 14.53 -80.88
C THR A 309 28.84 13.15 -80.43
N PRO A 310 28.03 12.31 -79.76
CA PRO A 310 28.43 10.93 -79.42
C PRO A 310 28.25 9.96 -80.60
N THR A 311 29.26 9.11 -80.80
CA THR A 311 29.26 7.92 -81.66
C THR A 311 28.19 6.90 -81.21
N PRO A 312 27.56 6.12 -82.12
CA PRO A 312 26.58 5.10 -81.74
C PRO A 312 27.11 4.08 -80.73
N VAL A 313 26.32 3.85 -79.67
CA VAL A 313 26.60 2.89 -78.60
C VAL A 313 26.07 1.50 -79.02
N PRO A 314 26.80 0.39 -78.78
CA PRO A 314 26.31 -0.96 -79.05
C PRO A 314 25.08 -1.33 -78.20
N PRO A 315 24.28 -2.34 -78.60
CA PRO A 315 23.02 -2.66 -77.93
C PRO A 315 23.22 -3.09 -76.47
N THR A 316 22.52 -2.41 -75.56
CA THR A 316 22.40 -2.79 -74.16
C THR A 316 21.84 -4.22 -74.03
N PRO A 317 22.40 -5.09 -73.17
CA PRO A 317 21.83 -6.41 -72.91
C PRO A 317 20.40 -6.31 -72.37
N ALA A 318 19.61 -7.36 -72.60
CA ALA A 318 18.21 -7.42 -72.15
C ALA A 318 18.09 -7.28 -70.62
N PRO A 319 17.02 -6.67 -70.11
CA PRO A 319 16.84 -6.47 -68.67
C PRO A 319 16.77 -7.81 -67.93
N GLU A 320 17.59 -7.93 -66.90
CA GLU A 320 17.52 -9.00 -65.91
C GLU A 320 16.14 -8.96 -65.20
N PRO A 321 15.49 -10.11 -64.94
CA PRO A 321 14.13 -10.10 -64.40
C PRO A 321 14.08 -9.45 -63.02
N THR A 322 13.31 -8.37 -62.91
CA THR A 322 13.05 -7.68 -61.63
C THR A 322 12.65 -8.70 -60.57
N PRO A 323 13.32 -8.74 -59.40
CA PRO A 323 12.95 -9.67 -58.34
C PRO A 323 11.53 -9.39 -57.91
N THR A 324 10.66 -10.41 -57.98
CA THR A 324 9.29 -10.34 -57.49
C THR A 324 9.31 -9.81 -56.05
N PRO A 325 8.54 -8.77 -55.70
CA PRO A 325 8.49 -8.29 -54.33
C PRO A 325 8.11 -9.45 -53.42
N ALA A 326 8.88 -9.66 -52.35
CA ALA A 326 8.55 -10.65 -51.34
C ALA A 326 7.11 -10.41 -50.85
N PRO A 327 6.33 -11.48 -50.57
CA PRO A 327 4.96 -11.29 -50.13
C PRO A 327 4.94 -10.39 -48.91
N SER A 328 4.19 -9.28 -49.00
CA SER A 328 3.88 -8.43 -47.85
C SER A 328 3.41 -9.36 -46.72
N PRO A 329 3.92 -9.21 -45.48
CA PRO A 329 3.54 -10.10 -44.41
C PRO A 329 2.02 -10.11 -44.29
N THR A 330 1.42 -11.29 -44.49
CA THR A 330 -0.01 -11.48 -44.31
C THR A 330 -0.37 -10.94 -42.94
N PRO A 331 -1.34 -10.00 -42.82
CA PRO A 331 -1.78 -9.52 -41.52
C PRO A 331 -2.09 -10.74 -40.65
N ALA A 332 -1.40 -10.85 -39.51
CA ALA A 332 -1.55 -12.01 -38.65
C ALA A 332 -3.02 -12.09 -38.23
N THR A 333 -3.72 -13.14 -38.68
CA THR A 333 -5.12 -13.37 -38.33
C THR A 333 -5.21 -13.33 -36.81
N PRO A 334 -6.01 -12.43 -36.21
CA PRO A 334 -6.08 -12.32 -34.77
C PRO A 334 -6.50 -13.66 -34.17
N GLU A 335 -5.77 -14.11 -33.15
CA GLU A 335 -6.01 -15.40 -32.52
C GLU A 335 -7.44 -15.43 -31.94
N PRO A 336 -8.26 -16.45 -32.27
CA PRO A 336 -9.68 -16.42 -31.95
C PRO A 336 -9.91 -16.45 -30.44
N ILE A 337 -10.55 -15.40 -29.93
CA ILE A 337 -10.82 -15.22 -28.51
C ILE A 337 -11.69 -16.39 -28.01
N PRO A 338 -11.22 -17.21 -27.04
CA PRO A 338 -11.87 -18.48 -26.73
C PRO A 338 -13.08 -18.31 -25.80
N VAL A 339 -14.19 -18.96 -26.15
CA VAL A 339 -15.41 -19.05 -25.33
C VAL A 339 -15.51 -20.45 -24.72
N THR A 340 -15.29 -20.56 -23.41
CA THR A 340 -15.00 -21.82 -22.71
C THR A 340 -15.83 -22.00 -21.44
N GLY A 341 -15.88 -23.23 -20.90
CA GLY A 341 -16.62 -23.55 -19.68
C GLY A 341 -18.14 -23.49 -19.90
N ALA A 342 -18.87 -22.92 -18.94
CA ALA A 342 -20.33 -22.74 -19.06
C ALA A 342 -20.71 -21.85 -20.26
N PHE A 343 -20.00 -20.73 -20.46
CA PHE A 343 -20.18 -19.84 -21.61
C PHE A 343 -20.03 -20.60 -22.93
N GLY A 344 -19.01 -21.46 -23.05
CA GLY A 344 -18.82 -22.29 -24.24
C GLY A 344 -19.99 -23.23 -24.51
N ARG A 345 -20.53 -23.89 -23.48
CA ARG A 345 -21.72 -24.76 -23.64
C ARG A 345 -22.94 -23.99 -24.15
N ILE A 346 -23.17 -22.77 -23.67
CA ILE A 346 -24.31 -21.95 -24.08
C ILE A 346 -24.10 -21.38 -25.49
N TYR A 347 -22.99 -20.68 -25.70
CA TYR A 347 -22.66 -19.96 -26.94
C TYR A 347 -22.47 -20.87 -28.16
N TRP A 348 -22.02 -22.12 -27.99
CA TRP A 348 -21.86 -23.08 -29.09
C TRP A 348 -23.05 -24.03 -29.28
N ALA A 349 -24.02 -24.07 -28.35
CA ALA A 349 -25.22 -24.90 -28.48
C ALA A 349 -26.46 -24.11 -28.97
N ASP A 350 -26.58 -22.83 -28.61
CA ASP A 350 -27.71 -21.98 -29.00
C ASP A 350 -27.28 -20.94 -30.07
N GLN A 351 -27.71 -21.19 -31.30
CA GLN A 351 -27.45 -20.31 -32.44
C GLN A 351 -28.13 -18.93 -32.30
N ALA A 352 -29.26 -18.82 -31.60
CA ALA A 352 -29.93 -17.54 -31.38
C ALA A 352 -29.18 -16.70 -30.34
N VAL A 353 -28.66 -17.32 -29.27
CA VAL A 353 -27.75 -16.66 -28.32
C VAL A 353 -26.47 -16.20 -29.02
N GLN A 354 -25.87 -17.05 -29.86
CA GLN A 354 -24.68 -16.70 -30.64
C GLN A 354 -24.94 -15.51 -31.59
N GLN A 355 -26.05 -15.54 -32.34
CA GLN A 355 -26.41 -14.47 -33.28
C GLN A 355 -26.77 -13.16 -32.57
N LYS A 356 -27.34 -13.21 -31.36
CA LYS A 356 -27.61 -12.01 -30.56
C LYS A 356 -26.36 -11.41 -29.91
N LEU A 357 -25.40 -12.22 -29.46
CA LEU A 357 -24.18 -11.72 -28.81
C LEU A 357 -23.12 -11.21 -29.79
N GLY A 358 -23.05 -11.77 -30.99
CA GLY A 358 -21.92 -11.56 -31.89
C GLY A 358 -20.62 -12.22 -31.37
N ALA A 359 -19.48 -11.82 -31.92
CA ALA A 359 -18.18 -12.39 -31.56
C ALA A 359 -17.75 -12.03 -30.12
N PRO A 360 -16.95 -12.88 -29.44
CA PRO A 360 -16.33 -12.51 -28.17
C PRO A 360 -15.27 -11.42 -28.38
N VAL A 361 -15.39 -10.29 -27.66
CA VAL A 361 -14.45 -9.15 -27.76
C VAL A 361 -13.36 -9.18 -26.69
N SER A 362 -13.51 -10.00 -25.64
CA SER A 362 -12.49 -10.21 -24.61
C SER A 362 -12.41 -11.68 -24.16
N PRO A 363 -11.23 -12.15 -23.69
CA PRO A 363 -11.14 -13.39 -22.94
C PRO A 363 -11.98 -13.32 -21.66
N ALA A 364 -12.54 -14.44 -21.23
CA ALA A 364 -13.27 -14.49 -19.97
C ALA A 364 -12.37 -14.18 -18.77
N PHE A 365 -12.80 -13.24 -17.92
CA PHE A 365 -12.12 -12.79 -16.70
C PHE A 365 -13.00 -13.06 -15.47
N VAL A 366 -12.49 -12.76 -14.27
CA VAL A 366 -13.22 -12.92 -13.00
C VAL A 366 -13.15 -11.63 -12.21
N VAL A 367 -14.27 -11.23 -11.61
CA VAL A 367 -14.40 -10.02 -10.79
C VAL A 367 -15.07 -10.35 -9.46
N ASN A 368 -14.76 -9.58 -8.42
CA ASN A 368 -15.56 -9.66 -7.20
C ASN A 368 -16.95 -9.08 -7.47
N ALA A 369 -17.98 -9.80 -7.04
CA ALA A 369 -19.37 -9.47 -7.31
C ALA A 369 -20.26 -9.98 -6.17
N ALA A 370 -21.45 -9.39 -6.07
CA ALA A 370 -22.53 -9.89 -5.23
C ALA A 370 -23.83 -10.02 -6.02
N GLU A 371 -24.76 -10.81 -5.54
CA GLU A 371 -26.14 -10.85 -6.02
C GLU A 371 -27.14 -10.85 -4.86
N LEU A 372 -28.36 -10.40 -5.16
CA LEU A 372 -29.50 -10.45 -4.25
C LEU A 372 -30.75 -10.83 -5.04
N ALA A 373 -31.48 -11.84 -4.55
CA ALA A 373 -32.72 -12.30 -5.15
C ALA A 373 -33.93 -11.47 -4.69
N PHE A 374 -34.88 -11.26 -5.60
CA PHE A 374 -36.10 -10.48 -5.40
C PHE A 374 -37.33 -11.26 -5.91
N GLN A 375 -38.52 -10.86 -5.47
CA GLN A 375 -39.78 -11.53 -5.84
C GLN A 375 -39.98 -11.71 -7.36
N ARG A 376 -39.49 -10.75 -8.16
CA ARG A 376 -39.67 -10.68 -9.62
C ARG A 376 -38.37 -10.37 -10.35
N GLY A 377 -37.24 -10.89 -9.87
CA GLY A 377 -35.95 -10.82 -10.57
C GLY A 377 -34.76 -10.95 -9.63
N LEU A 378 -33.61 -10.43 -10.05
CA LEU A 378 -32.42 -10.30 -9.21
C LEU A 378 -31.68 -8.99 -9.50
N MET A 379 -30.78 -8.62 -8.59
CA MET A 379 -29.71 -7.68 -8.88
C MET A 379 -28.36 -8.38 -8.79
N VAL A 380 -27.41 -7.98 -9.63
CA VAL A 380 -26.00 -8.40 -9.58
C VAL A 380 -25.12 -7.14 -9.56
N GLU A 381 -24.26 -7.01 -8.56
CA GLU A 381 -23.32 -5.90 -8.42
C GLU A 381 -21.91 -6.34 -8.83
N ARG A 382 -21.26 -5.56 -9.70
CA ARG A 382 -19.85 -5.67 -10.03
C ARG A 382 -19.03 -4.68 -9.23
N PHE A 383 -18.12 -5.17 -8.38
CA PHE A 383 -17.26 -4.32 -7.55
C PHE A 383 -16.07 -3.72 -8.33
N ASP A 384 -15.78 -4.18 -9.56
CA ASP A 384 -14.69 -3.66 -10.38
C ASP A 384 -15.10 -2.40 -11.18
N THR A 385 -16.39 -2.27 -11.50
CA THR A 385 -16.95 -1.08 -12.20
C THR A 385 -17.99 -0.32 -11.37
N LEU A 386 -18.22 -0.72 -10.11
CA LEU A 386 -19.28 -0.21 -9.22
C LEU A 386 -20.63 -0.10 -9.97
N THR A 387 -21.07 -1.23 -10.52
CA THR A 387 -22.23 -1.30 -11.42
C THR A 387 -23.21 -2.36 -10.97
N VAL A 388 -24.46 -1.95 -10.69
CA VAL A 388 -25.58 -2.85 -10.41
C VAL A 388 -26.34 -3.13 -11.69
N TYR A 389 -26.44 -4.40 -12.04
CA TYR A 389 -27.29 -4.92 -13.10
C TYR A 389 -28.61 -5.35 -12.48
N VAL A 390 -29.71 -4.75 -12.93
CA VAL A 390 -31.07 -5.10 -12.50
C VAL A 390 -31.66 -6.01 -13.57
N LEU A 391 -31.96 -7.26 -13.22
CA LEU A 391 -32.45 -8.32 -14.10
C LEU A 391 -33.90 -8.63 -13.72
N GLU A 392 -34.87 -8.04 -14.44
CA GLU A 392 -36.30 -8.20 -14.14
C GLU A 392 -36.85 -9.48 -14.79
N ALA A 393 -37.71 -10.23 -14.09
CA ALA A 393 -38.27 -11.52 -14.53
C ALA A 393 -39.20 -11.41 -15.76
N THR A 394 -39.48 -10.20 -16.22
CA THR A 394 -40.05 -9.86 -17.54
C THR A 394 -39.11 -10.20 -18.71
N GLY A 395 -37.83 -10.50 -18.44
CA GLY A 395 -36.79 -10.71 -19.44
C GLY A 395 -36.06 -9.43 -19.85
N THR A 396 -36.31 -8.29 -19.18
CA THR A 396 -35.62 -7.01 -19.41
C THR A 396 -34.56 -6.74 -18.36
N TRP A 397 -33.40 -6.19 -18.75
CA TRP A 397 -32.33 -5.79 -17.83
C TRP A 397 -31.87 -4.34 -18.07
N LYS A 398 -31.12 -3.81 -17.11
CA LYS A 398 -30.45 -2.49 -17.17
C LYS A 398 -29.25 -2.45 -16.22
N SER A 399 -28.15 -1.83 -16.63
CA SER A 399 -27.02 -1.49 -15.75
C SER A 399 -27.16 -0.08 -15.19
N VAL A 400 -26.82 0.09 -13.92
CA VAL A 400 -26.86 1.35 -13.16
C VAL A 400 -25.50 1.50 -12.46
N PRO A 401 -24.82 2.66 -12.54
CA PRO A 401 -23.69 2.91 -11.64
C PRO A 401 -24.18 2.95 -10.18
N GLU A 402 -23.30 2.63 -9.24
CA GLU A 402 -23.58 2.82 -7.81
C GLU A 402 -24.01 4.28 -7.54
N PRO A 403 -25.20 4.50 -6.94
CA PRO A 403 -25.65 5.83 -6.58
C PRO A 403 -24.83 6.38 -5.40
N ALA A 404 -24.79 7.70 -5.27
CA ALA A 404 -24.19 8.33 -4.10
C ALA A 404 -25.01 8.00 -2.83
N PRO A 405 -24.37 7.71 -1.67
CA PRO A 405 -25.04 7.46 -0.40
C PRO A 405 -26.07 8.54 -0.04
N VAL A 406 -27.29 8.10 0.26
CA VAL A 406 -28.39 8.97 0.67
C VAL A 406 -28.28 9.27 2.17
N ASP A 407 -28.26 10.56 2.50
CA ASP A 407 -28.33 11.10 3.87
C ASP A 407 -29.63 11.93 4.00
N PRO A 408 -30.55 11.61 4.93
CA PRO A 408 -30.50 10.52 5.90
C PRO A 408 -30.62 9.11 5.25
N PRO A 409 -30.19 8.05 5.96
CA PRO A 409 -30.38 6.67 5.54
C PRO A 409 -31.85 6.33 5.24
N LEU A 410 -32.07 5.36 4.34
CA LEU A 410 -33.40 4.94 3.89
C LEU A 410 -34.32 4.53 5.05
N GLU A 411 -35.57 4.99 5.03
CA GLU A 411 -36.53 4.72 6.11
C GLU A 411 -36.90 3.24 6.20
N PHE A 412 -36.69 2.63 7.37
CA PHE A 412 -37.15 1.27 7.65
C PHE A 412 -38.68 1.20 7.61
N ARG A 413 -39.21 0.34 6.72
CA ARG A 413 -40.65 0.09 6.54
C ARG A 413 -40.96 -1.37 6.82
N SER A 414 -42.08 -1.64 7.48
CA SER A 414 -42.55 -2.99 7.74
C SER A 414 -43.01 -3.65 6.43
N VAL A 415 -42.31 -4.70 6.02
CA VAL A 415 -42.64 -5.53 4.85
C VAL A 415 -43.36 -6.82 5.27
N GLU A 416 -43.89 -7.56 4.31
CA GLU A 416 -44.60 -8.82 4.55
C GLU A 416 -43.64 -9.93 5.06
N PRO A 417 -44.12 -10.92 5.83
CA PRO A 417 -43.25 -11.97 6.37
C PRO A 417 -42.51 -12.76 5.28
N ASN A 418 -41.21 -12.97 5.48
CA ASN A 418 -40.27 -13.58 4.53
C ASN A 418 -40.00 -12.73 3.27
N LEU A 419 -40.19 -11.40 3.37
CA LEU A 419 -39.62 -10.41 2.46
C LEU A 419 -38.70 -9.47 3.26
N TRP A 420 -37.76 -8.86 2.56
CA TRP A 420 -36.82 -7.92 3.15
C TRP A 420 -36.71 -6.64 2.29
N LEU A 421 -36.46 -5.51 2.95
CA LEU A 421 -35.94 -4.33 2.26
C LEU A 421 -34.49 -4.62 1.85
N PRO A 422 -34.12 -4.45 0.57
CA PRO A 422 -32.74 -4.63 0.15
C PRO A 422 -31.80 -3.68 0.89
N GLY A 423 -30.71 -4.22 1.43
CA GLY A 423 -29.69 -3.43 2.12
C GLY A 423 -28.65 -2.82 1.17
N GLY A 424 -27.87 -1.87 1.68
CA GLY A 424 -26.67 -1.35 1.01
C GLY A 424 -26.91 -0.78 -0.38
N THR A 425 -26.00 -1.06 -1.30
CA THR A 425 -26.00 -0.54 -2.68
C THR A 425 -27.21 -1.02 -3.49
N PHE A 426 -27.63 -2.27 -3.32
CA PHE A 426 -28.90 -2.77 -3.87
C PHE A 426 -30.10 -1.98 -3.33
N GLY A 427 -30.11 -1.64 -2.04
CA GLY A 427 -31.15 -0.82 -1.42
C GLY A 427 -31.27 0.58 -2.03
N GLN A 428 -30.13 1.24 -2.23
CA GLN A 428 -30.07 2.55 -2.84
C GLN A 428 -30.54 2.54 -4.31
N VAL A 429 -30.12 1.55 -5.11
CA VAL A 429 -30.61 1.38 -6.50
C VAL A 429 -32.10 1.05 -6.54
N TRP A 430 -32.60 0.28 -5.58
CA TRP A 430 -34.00 -0.12 -5.49
C TRP A 430 -34.93 1.06 -5.22
N GLU A 431 -34.60 1.93 -4.26
CA GLU A 431 -35.35 3.18 -4.02
C GLU A 431 -35.15 4.18 -5.17
N ALA A 432 -33.91 4.44 -5.61
CA ALA A 432 -33.61 5.46 -6.62
C ALA A 432 -34.27 5.19 -7.99
N LEU A 433 -34.56 3.92 -8.31
CA LEU A 433 -35.30 3.50 -9.51
C LEU A 433 -36.74 3.03 -9.22
N THR A 434 -37.23 3.17 -7.98
CA THR A 434 -38.60 2.83 -7.55
C THR A 434 -39.00 1.37 -7.81
N LEU A 435 -38.05 0.44 -7.68
CA LEU A 435 -38.14 -0.93 -8.18
C LEU A 435 -39.06 -1.87 -7.37
N ALA A 436 -39.67 -1.38 -6.28
CA ALA A 436 -40.77 -2.07 -5.60
C ALA A 436 -41.87 -2.54 -6.59
N ASN A 437 -42.18 -1.72 -7.58
CA ASN A 437 -43.22 -2.01 -8.57
C ASN A 437 -42.78 -3.01 -9.65
N SER A 438 -41.52 -3.05 -10.09
CA SER A 438 -41.06 -3.95 -11.16
C SER A 438 -40.37 -5.22 -10.65
N LEU A 439 -39.51 -5.10 -9.63
CA LEU A 439 -38.68 -6.17 -9.06
C LEU A 439 -39.28 -6.77 -7.77
N GLY A 440 -40.04 -5.97 -7.01
CA GLY A 440 -40.58 -6.37 -5.71
C GLY A 440 -39.55 -6.27 -4.57
N TYR A 441 -39.86 -6.85 -3.42
CA TYR A 441 -38.95 -6.88 -2.27
C TYR A 441 -37.90 -8.00 -2.41
N ALA A 442 -36.83 -7.93 -1.62
CA ALA A 442 -35.82 -8.99 -1.58
C ALA A 442 -36.42 -10.27 -0.95
N THR A 443 -36.07 -11.43 -1.49
CA THR A 443 -36.50 -12.76 -1.01
C THR A 443 -35.47 -13.42 -0.11
N GLU A 444 -34.39 -12.72 0.20
CA GLU A 444 -33.27 -13.15 1.03
C GLU A 444 -32.88 -11.99 1.95
N SER A 445 -32.54 -12.28 3.22
CA SER A 445 -32.07 -11.27 4.19
C SER A 445 -30.61 -10.88 4.02
N GLU A 446 -29.84 -11.73 3.34
CA GLU A 446 -28.39 -11.63 3.22
C GLU A 446 -27.98 -11.43 1.76
N ILE A 447 -27.04 -10.51 1.54
CA ILE A 447 -26.44 -10.28 0.22
C ILE A 447 -25.44 -11.41 -0.05
N HIS A 448 -25.59 -12.11 -1.18
CA HIS A 448 -24.70 -13.19 -1.56
C HIS A 448 -23.47 -12.65 -2.29
N VAL A 449 -22.39 -12.45 -1.55
CA VAL A 449 -21.07 -12.14 -2.12
C VAL A 449 -20.47 -13.42 -2.70
N MET A 450 -20.19 -13.44 -4.01
CA MET A 450 -19.76 -14.65 -4.72
C MET A 450 -18.35 -15.08 -4.26
N ALA A 451 -18.23 -16.28 -3.72
CA ALA A 451 -17.02 -16.78 -3.07
C ALA A 451 -15.84 -16.98 -4.04
N THR A 452 -16.13 -17.26 -5.31
CA THR A 452 -15.12 -17.33 -6.39
C THR A 452 -15.09 -16.07 -7.26
N GLY A 453 -15.89 -15.06 -6.94
CA GLY A 453 -16.22 -13.96 -7.85
C GLY A 453 -17.12 -14.39 -9.03
N ALA A 454 -17.70 -13.42 -9.71
CA ALA A 454 -18.39 -13.63 -10.98
C ALA A 454 -17.37 -13.81 -12.10
N ARG A 455 -17.49 -14.87 -12.89
CA ARG A 455 -16.78 -14.96 -14.18
C ARG A 455 -17.57 -14.17 -15.22
N ILE A 456 -16.89 -13.38 -16.05
CA ILE A 456 -17.51 -12.50 -17.06
C ILE A 456 -16.81 -12.67 -18.41
N GLN A 457 -17.56 -12.64 -19.50
CA GLN A 457 -17.02 -12.52 -20.86
C GLN A 457 -17.87 -11.56 -21.70
N ASN A 458 -17.22 -10.65 -22.41
CA ASN A 458 -17.87 -9.63 -23.23
C ASN A 458 -17.90 -10.06 -24.69
N PHE A 459 -18.97 -9.69 -25.39
CA PHE A 459 -19.21 -9.95 -26.81
C PHE A 459 -19.55 -8.63 -27.53
N GLU A 460 -19.65 -8.64 -28.85
CA GLU A 460 -19.93 -7.44 -29.67
C GLU A 460 -21.25 -6.74 -29.29
N HIS A 461 -22.25 -7.51 -28.84
CA HIS A 461 -23.62 -7.06 -28.57
C HIS A 461 -24.17 -7.58 -27.22
N GLY A 462 -23.29 -7.81 -26.25
CA GLY A 462 -23.71 -8.22 -24.91
C GLY A 462 -22.60 -8.78 -24.01
N THR A 463 -23.00 -9.38 -22.88
CA THR A 463 -22.11 -9.92 -21.85
C THR A 463 -22.69 -11.18 -21.23
N MET A 464 -21.87 -12.21 -21.01
CA MET A 464 -22.21 -13.33 -20.13
C MET A 464 -21.61 -13.14 -18.74
N ILE A 465 -22.41 -13.33 -17.69
CA ILE A 465 -22.00 -13.30 -16.28
C ILE A 465 -22.34 -14.67 -15.67
N GLN A 466 -21.36 -15.37 -15.10
CA GLN A 466 -21.55 -16.63 -14.38
C GLN A 466 -21.48 -16.39 -12.87
N SER A 467 -22.57 -16.74 -12.18
CA SER A 467 -22.68 -16.78 -10.73
C SER A 467 -22.16 -18.10 -10.15
N ASP A 468 -21.61 -18.05 -8.94
CA ASP A 468 -21.22 -19.25 -8.19
C ASP A 468 -22.42 -20.01 -7.61
N ARG A 469 -23.62 -19.40 -7.61
CA ARG A 469 -24.91 -20.10 -7.40
C ARG A 469 -25.30 -21.05 -8.55
N GLY A 470 -24.46 -21.21 -9.56
CA GLY A 470 -24.62 -22.24 -10.60
C GLY A 470 -25.43 -21.78 -11.81
N PHE A 471 -25.52 -20.48 -12.08
CA PHE A 471 -26.20 -19.91 -13.25
C PHE A 471 -25.29 -19.06 -14.11
N VAL A 472 -25.64 -18.95 -15.39
CA VAL A 472 -25.13 -17.93 -16.32
C VAL A 472 -26.29 -17.02 -16.70
N TYR A 473 -26.09 -15.72 -16.48
CA TYR A 473 -26.94 -14.65 -16.99
C TYR A 473 -26.33 -14.15 -18.31
N VAL A 474 -27.09 -14.27 -19.39
CA VAL A 474 -26.73 -13.70 -20.70
C VAL A 474 -27.47 -12.38 -20.84
N LEU A 475 -26.73 -11.29 -20.93
CA LEU A 475 -27.24 -9.93 -21.07
C LEU A 475 -27.00 -9.46 -22.51
N PHE A 476 -28.05 -9.09 -23.23
CA PHE A 476 -27.97 -8.60 -24.62
C PHE A 476 -28.15 -7.09 -24.66
N ASP A 477 -27.43 -6.39 -25.55
CA ASP A 477 -27.46 -4.92 -25.66
C ASP A 477 -28.80 -4.36 -26.18
N ASP A 478 -29.71 -5.23 -26.64
CA ASP A 478 -31.10 -4.89 -26.94
C ASP A 478 -31.99 -4.74 -25.67
N GLY A 479 -31.39 -4.86 -24.49
CA GLY A 479 -32.06 -4.76 -23.18
C GLY A 479 -32.75 -6.05 -22.73
N THR A 480 -32.67 -7.14 -23.49
CA THR A 480 -33.17 -8.46 -23.07
C THR A 480 -32.10 -9.30 -22.37
N TRP A 481 -32.52 -10.22 -21.51
CA TRP A 481 -31.60 -11.17 -20.86
C TRP A 481 -32.18 -12.59 -20.80
N SER A 482 -31.35 -13.57 -20.45
CA SER A 482 -31.74 -14.97 -20.27
C SER A 482 -30.87 -15.69 -19.24
N GLN A 483 -31.44 -16.68 -18.55
CA GLN A 483 -30.77 -17.47 -17.52
C GLN A 483 -30.57 -18.91 -17.98
N PHE A 484 -29.35 -19.43 -17.81
CA PHE A 484 -28.99 -20.82 -18.13
C PHE A 484 -28.33 -21.47 -16.90
N PRO A 485 -28.60 -22.75 -16.59
CA PRO A 485 -27.85 -23.48 -15.57
C PRO A 485 -26.40 -23.72 -16.03
N VAL A 486 -25.46 -23.71 -15.09
CA VAL A 486 -24.07 -24.12 -15.34
C VAL A 486 -23.97 -25.62 -15.62
N THR A 487 -24.88 -26.42 -15.05
CA THR A 487 -24.97 -27.88 -15.24
C THR A 487 -26.22 -28.26 -16.03
N SER A 488 -26.00 -28.69 -17.28
CA SER A 488 -26.96 -29.31 -18.20
C SER A 488 -26.17 -30.19 -19.17
#